data_AF-A0A081S392-F1
#
_entry.id   AF-A0A081S392-F1
#
_cell.length_a   1.000
_cell.length_b   1.000
_cell.length_c   1.000
_cell.angle_alpha   90.00
_cell.angle_beta   90.00
_cell.angle_gamma   90.00
#
_symmetry.space_group_name_H-M   'P 1'
#
loop_
_entity.id
_entity.type
_entity.pdbx_description
1 polymer ?
#
loop_
_entity_poly.entity_id
_entity_poly.type
_entity_poly.pdbx_seq_one_letter_code
_entity_poly.pdbx_strand_id
1 'polypeptide(L)'
;TQGTFSFSREDVEGKFLPEYMEKELLERSPFQSIDVTGVGSLIKIGIANGRRIRKNMEIGICGEHGGDPDSIKFCHSAKLSYVSASPHRIPIAIIAAAQAAIEQPKRK
;
A
#
# COMPACT_ATOMS: atom_id res chain seq x y z
N THR A 1 -6.03 -4.32 -5.24
CA THR A 1 -6.08 -3.39 -6.39
C THR A 1 -6.99 -3.87 -7.50
N GLN A 2 -6.69 -4.97 -8.21
CA GLN A 2 -7.49 -5.43 -9.36
C GLN A 2 -9.00 -5.50 -9.06
N GLY A 3 -9.40 -6.20 -7.98
CA GLY A 3 -10.81 -6.31 -7.60
C GLY A 3 -11.46 -5.01 -7.11
N THR A 4 -10.68 -4.00 -6.70
CA THR A 4 -11.22 -2.69 -6.28
C THR A 4 -11.45 -1.79 -7.47
N PHE A 5 -10.51 -1.77 -8.42
CA PHE A 5 -10.60 -0.97 -9.64
C PHE A 5 -11.35 -1.68 -10.77
N SER A 6 -11.63 -2.98 -10.64
CA SER A 6 -12.03 -3.85 -11.75
C SER A 6 -11.07 -3.79 -12.94
N PHE A 7 -9.78 -3.60 -12.66
CA PHE A 7 -8.72 -3.57 -13.66
C PHE A 7 -8.03 -4.93 -13.70
N SER A 8 -8.09 -5.63 -14.83
CA SER A 8 -7.11 -6.69 -15.12
C SER A 8 -5.78 -6.02 -15.42
N ARG A 9 -4.75 -6.31 -14.62
CA ARG A 9 -3.46 -5.63 -14.72
C ARG A 9 -2.86 -5.75 -16.12
N GLU A 10 -2.85 -6.97 -16.64
CA GLU A 10 -2.27 -7.33 -17.93
C GLU A 10 -2.97 -6.59 -19.10
N ASP A 11 -4.28 -6.39 -18.99
CA ASP A 11 -5.04 -5.66 -19.99
C ASP A 11 -4.84 -4.15 -19.91
N VAL A 12 -4.88 -3.57 -18.70
CA VAL A 12 -4.93 -2.11 -18.57
C VAL A 12 -3.57 -1.45 -18.78
N GLU A 13 -2.47 -2.10 -18.39
CA GLU A 13 -1.11 -1.53 -18.48
C GLU A 13 -0.71 -1.19 -19.93
N GLY A 14 -1.15 -1.99 -20.90
CA GLY A 14 -0.84 -1.79 -22.32
C GLY A 14 -1.93 -1.05 -23.12
N LYS A 15 -3.07 -0.73 -22.51
CA LYS A 15 -4.23 -0.16 -23.22
C LYS A 15 -4.50 1.29 -22.85
N PHE A 16 -4.93 1.55 -21.62
CA PHE A 16 -5.43 2.87 -21.22
C PHE A 16 -4.82 3.43 -19.93
N LEU A 17 -4.07 2.62 -19.16
CA LEU A 17 -3.44 3.11 -17.94
C LEU A 17 -2.43 4.25 -18.19
N PRO A 18 -1.59 4.20 -19.25
CA PRO A 18 -0.73 5.34 -19.59
C PRO A 18 -1.52 6.62 -19.91
N GLU A 19 -2.60 6.50 -20.67
CA GLU A 19 -3.48 7.63 -21.02
C GLU A 19 -4.14 8.23 -19.77
N TYR A 20 -4.53 7.40 -18.79
CA TYR A 20 -5.11 7.87 -17.53
C TYR A 20 -4.10 8.67 -16.71
N MET A 21 -2.81 8.29 -16.75
CA MET A 21 -1.75 9.06 -16.09
C MET A 21 -1.43 10.34 -16.83
N GLU A 22 -1.36 10.31 -18.17
CA GLU A 22 -1.12 11.50 -19.00
C GLU A 22 -2.23 12.55 -18.84
N LYS A 23 -3.49 12.10 -18.71
CA LYS A 23 -4.64 12.97 -18.44
C LYS A 23 -4.84 13.32 -16.97
N GLU A 24 -3.89 12.95 -16.10
CA GLU A 24 -3.94 13.18 -14.65
C GLU A 24 -5.21 12.63 -13.97
N LEU A 25 -5.88 11.65 -14.60
CA LEU A 25 -7.01 10.93 -13.99
C LEU A 25 -6.51 10.02 -12.87
N LEU A 26 -5.26 9.55 -12.99
CA LEU A 26 -4.53 8.83 -11.96
C LEU A 26 -3.15 9.46 -11.81
N GLU A 27 -2.79 9.89 -10.60
CA GLU A 27 -1.46 10.46 -10.32
C GLU A 27 -0.33 9.44 -10.57
N ARG A 28 -0.62 8.16 -10.34
CA ARG A 28 0.35 7.07 -10.40
C ARG A 28 -0.36 5.75 -10.66
N SER A 29 0.39 4.74 -11.12
CA SER A 29 -0.16 3.39 -11.29
C SER A 29 -0.61 2.81 -9.94
N PRO A 30 -1.89 2.38 -9.80
CA PRO A 30 -2.40 1.80 -8.56
C PRO A 30 -1.83 0.39 -8.27
N PHE A 31 -1.11 -0.20 -9.25
CA PHE A 31 -0.38 -1.45 -9.08
C PHE A 31 1.00 -1.26 -8.45
N GLN A 32 1.58 -0.08 -8.61
CA GLN A 32 2.88 0.27 -8.03
C GLN A 32 2.74 0.84 -6.62
N SER A 33 1.83 1.79 -6.45
CA SER A 33 1.54 2.44 -5.15
C SER A 33 0.08 2.24 -4.77
N ILE A 34 -0.18 2.08 -3.47
CA ILE A 34 -1.53 1.91 -2.95
C ILE A 34 -2.35 3.16 -3.22
N ASP A 35 -3.50 2.96 -3.87
CA ASP A 35 -4.60 3.92 -3.82
C ASP A 35 -5.13 4.00 -2.38
N VAL A 36 -4.82 5.11 -1.69
CA VAL A 36 -5.13 5.29 -0.27
C VAL A 36 -6.64 5.45 -0.02
N THR A 37 -7.39 6.04 -0.96
CA THR A 37 -8.80 6.38 -0.76
C THR A 37 -9.72 5.20 -1.07
N GLY A 38 -9.44 4.40 -2.10
CA GLY A 38 -10.19 3.19 -2.41
C GLY A 38 -9.61 1.94 -1.74
N VAL A 39 -8.50 1.41 -2.27
CA VAL A 39 -7.86 0.17 -1.77
C VAL A 39 -7.47 0.31 -0.29
N GLY A 40 -6.90 1.45 0.09
CA GLY A 40 -6.51 1.75 1.46
C GLY A 40 -7.68 1.74 2.45
N SER A 41 -8.87 2.17 2.02
CA SER A 41 -10.08 2.12 2.85
C SER A 41 -10.49 0.68 3.14
N LEU A 42 -10.43 -0.21 2.14
CA LEU A 42 -10.70 -1.64 2.33
C LEU A 42 -9.66 -2.30 3.26
N ILE A 43 -8.38 -1.93 3.14
CA ILE A 43 -7.32 -2.39 4.05
C ILE A 43 -7.64 -1.99 5.50
N LYS A 44 -8.02 -0.73 5.73
CA LYS A 44 -8.40 -0.24 7.07
C LYS A 44 -9.58 -1.00 7.66
N ILE A 45 -10.62 -1.28 6.86
CA ILE A 45 -11.77 -2.09 7.26
C ILE A 45 -11.32 -3.50 7.68
N GLY A 46 -10.47 -4.16 6.87
CA GLY A 46 -9.94 -5.48 7.17
C GLY A 46 -9.16 -5.53 8.49
N ILE A 47 -8.29 -4.54 8.71
CA ILE A 47 -7.50 -4.42 9.95
C ILE A 47 -8.41 -4.23 11.17
N ALA A 48 -9.35 -3.29 11.08
CA ALA A 48 -10.26 -2.98 12.19
C ALA A 48 -11.12 -4.20 12.55
N ASN A 49 -11.70 -4.87 11.55
CA ASN A 49 -12.53 -6.05 11.77
C ASN A 49 -11.73 -7.22 12.34
N GLY A 50 -10.53 -7.48 11.81
CA GLY A 50 -9.67 -8.54 12.30
C GLY A 50 -9.23 -8.32 13.75
N ARG A 51 -8.77 -7.11 14.08
CA ARG A 51 -8.31 -6.77 15.42
C ARG A 51 -9.44 -6.59 16.43
N ARG A 52 -10.68 -6.34 15.99
CA ARG A 52 -11.87 -6.39 16.85
C ARG A 52 -12.08 -7.79 17.43
N ILE A 53 -11.79 -8.83 16.65
CA ILE A 53 -11.93 -10.23 17.10
C ILE A 53 -10.66 -10.70 17.82
N ARG A 54 -9.48 -10.42 17.27
CA ARG A 54 -8.18 -10.78 17.87
C ARG A 54 -7.29 -9.54 17.99
N LYS A 55 -7.27 -8.92 19.19
CA LYS A 55 -6.58 -7.65 19.47
C LYS A 55 -5.15 -7.56 18.94
N ASN A 56 -4.38 -8.65 19.11
CA ASN A 56 -2.96 -8.73 18.73
C ASN A 56 -2.73 -9.50 17.43
N MET A 57 -3.70 -9.50 16.51
CA MET A 57 -3.53 -10.16 15.22
C MET A 57 -2.44 -9.45 14.42
N GLU A 58 -1.43 -10.21 14.01
CA GLU A 58 -0.43 -9.76 13.05
C GLU A 58 -1.06 -9.65 11.66
N ILE A 59 -0.83 -8.51 11.02
CA ILE A 59 -1.35 -8.23 9.68
C ILE A 59 -0.23 -7.61 8.88
N GLY A 60 0.13 -8.24 7.77
CA GLY A 60 1.11 -7.71 6.85
C GLY A 60 0.57 -7.50 5.45
N ILE A 61 1.39 -6.89 4.60
CA ILE A 61 1.14 -6.73 3.17
C ILE A 61 2.29 -7.36 2.37
N CYS A 62 1.97 -7.89 1.20
CA CYS A 62 2.92 -8.44 0.24
C CYS A 62 2.65 -7.89 -1.16
N GLY A 63 3.54 -8.21 -2.10
CA GLY A 63 3.46 -7.73 -3.48
C GLY A 63 4.25 -6.44 -3.69
N GLU A 64 4.03 -5.79 -4.83
CA GLU A 64 4.83 -4.62 -5.23
C GLU A 64 4.70 -3.45 -4.27
N HIS A 65 3.51 -3.23 -3.72
CA HIS A 65 3.22 -2.21 -2.71
C HIS A 65 4.09 -2.36 -1.46
N GLY A 66 4.51 -3.57 -1.13
CA GLY A 66 5.39 -3.84 0.03
C GLY A 66 6.79 -3.26 -0.12
N GLY A 67 7.20 -2.89 -1.33
CA GLY A 67 8.49 -2.24 -1.63
C GLY A 67 8.38 -0.79 -2.09
N ASP A 68 7.17 -0.21 -2.08
CA ASP A 68 6.92 1.18 -2.48
C ASP A 68 6.93 2.11 -1.25
N PRO A 69 7.79 3.15 -1.17
CA PRO A 69 7.91 4.00 0.01
C PRO A 69 6.59 4.63 0.48
N ASP A 70 5.77 5.13 -0.44
CA ASP A 70 4.50 5.80 -0.10
C ASP A 70 3.47 4.80 0.44
N SER A 71 3.40 3.61 -0.19
CA SER A 71 2.61 2.50 0.32
C SER A 71 3.05 2.05 1.70
N ILE A 72 4.36 2.02 1.98
CA ILE A 72 4.90 1.66 3.29
C ILE A 72 4.53 2.71 4.34
N LYS A 73 4.60 4.01 4.01
CA LYS A 73 4.14 5.09 4.89
C LYS A 73 2.66 4.94 5.22
N PHE A 74 1.82 4.66 4.21
CA PHE A 74 0.41 4.32 4.43
C PHE A 74 0.27 3.11 5.36
N CYS A 75 0.98 2.01 5.09
CA CYS A 75 0.90 0.78 5.90
C CYS A 75 1.29 1.02 7.36
N HIS A 76 2.32 1.83 7.60
CA HIS A 76 2.73 2.24 8.93
C HIS A 76 1.62 3.04 9.63
N SER A 77 1.02 4.03 8.97
CA SER A 77 -0.11 4.79 9.51
C SER A 77 -1.36 3.94 9.79
N ALA A 78 -1.61 2.92 8.96
CA ALA A 78 -2.68 1.94 9.14
C ALA A 78 -2.35 0.87 10.21
N LYS A 79 -1.15 0.96 10.82
CA LYS A 79 -0.65 0.06 11.86
C LYS A 79 -0.53 -1.40 11.40
N LEU A 80 -0.10 -1.65 10.17
CA LEU A 80 0.31 -3.00 9.79
C LEU A 80 1.53 -3.43 10.62
N SER A 81 1.63 -4.73 10.86
CA SER A 81 2.72 -5.35 11.62
C SER A 81 4.00 -5.48 10.81
N TYR A 82 3.90 -5.77 9.51
CA TYR A 82 5.05 -5.92 8.63
C TYR A 82 4.70 -5.63 7.16
N VAL A 83 5.74 -5.41 6.35
CA VAL A 83 5.67 -5.39 4.89
C VAL A 83 6.58 -6.47 4.33
N SER A 84 6.20 -7.09 3.21
CA SER A 84 6.97 -8.12 2.52
C SER A 84 7.24 -7.67 1.09
N ALA A 85 8.51 -7.52 0.73
CA ALA A 85 8.96 -7.04 -0.57
C ALA A 85 9.88 -8.06 -1.26
N SER A 86 10.10 -7.89 -2.57
CA SER A 86 11.12 -8.64 -3.30
C SER A 86 12.53 -8.39 -2.71
N PRO A 87 13.47 -9.36 -2.81
CA PRO A 87 14.78 -9.26 -2.15
C PRO A 87 15.54 -7.95 -2.43
N HIS A 88 15.52 -7.47 -3.68
CA HIS A 88 16.19 -6.23 -4.08
C HIS A 88 15.51 -4.96 -3.55
N ARG A 89 14.22 -5.02 -3.17
CA ARG A 89 13.49 -3.89 -2.56
C ARG A 89 13.55 -3.89 -1.04
N ILE A 90 14.11 -4.93 -0.39
CA ILE A 90 14.24 -4.98 1.07
C ILE A 90 14.98 -3.75 1.64
N PRO A 91 16.12 -3.29 1.08
CA PRO A 91 16.80 -2.10 1.61
C PRO A 91 15.92 -0.83 1.53
N ILE A 92 15.17 -0.67 0.44
CA ILE A 92 14.22 0.44 0.25
C ILE A 92 13.12 0.36 1.30
N ALA A 93 12.57 -0.83 1.53
CA ALA A 93 11.50 -1.02 2.49
C ALA A 93 11.94 -0.70 3.93
N ILE A 94 13.17 -1.06 4.31
CA ILE A 94 13.75 -0.73 5.62
C ILE A 94 13.84 0.79 5.80
N ILE A 95 14.40 1.49 4.81
CA ILE A 95 14.57 2.95 4.88
C ILE A 95 13.20 3.64 4.93
N ALA A 96 12.27 3.25 4.07
CA ALA A 96 10.93 3.83 4.04
C ALA A 96 10.16 3.60 5.36
N ALA A 97 10.26 2.40 5.95
CA ALA A 97 9.65 2.10 7.24
C ALA A 97 10.27 2.94 8.37
N ALA A 98 11.59 3.12 8.37
CA ALA A 98 12.27 3.98 9.33
C ALA A 98 11.85 5.45 9.20
N GLN A 99 11.79 5.97 7.97
CA GLN A 99 11.31 7.33 7.70
C GLN A 99 9.86 7.51 8.17
N ALA A 100 8.98 6.57 7.86
CA ALA A 100 7.58 6.60 8.31
C ALA A 100 7.47 6.67 9.84
N ALA A 101 8.33 5.94 10.57
CA ALA A 101 8.36 5.96 12.03
C ALA A 101 8.93 7.27 12.60
N ILE A 102 9.87 7.91 11.92
CA ILE A 102 10.46 9.20 12.32
C ILE A 102 9.49 10.37 12.06
N GLU A 103 8.79 10.35 10.92
CA GLU A 103 7.84 11.39 10.52
C GLU A 103 6.60 11.43 11.41
N GLN A 104 6.22 10.31 12.05
CA GLN A 104 5.11 10.31 12.99
C GLN A 104 5.52 10.97 14.33
N PRO A 105 4.73 11.94 14.84
CA PRO A 105 5.04 12.57 16.12
C PRO A 105 5.06 11.51 17.22
N LYS A 106 6.15 11.49 18.00
CA LYS A 106 6.28 10.60 19.16
C LYS A 106 5.07 10.80 20.07
N ARG A 107 4.32 9.72 20.31
CA ARG A 107 3.33 9.69 21.40
C ARG A 107 4.05 10.02 22.70
N LYS A 108 3.74 11.18 23.29
CA LYS A 108 4.07 11.51 24.67
C LYS A 108 3.30 10.62 25.62
#